data_AF-A0A437QY95-F1
#
_entry.id   AF-A0A437QY95-F1
#
_cell.length_a   1.000
_cell.length_b   1.000
_cell.length_c   1.000
_cell.angle_alpha   90.00
_cell.angle_beta   90.00
_cell.angle_gamma   90.00
#
_symmetry.space_group_name_H-M   'P 1'
#
loop_
_entity.id
_entity.type
_entity.pdbx_description
1 polymer ?
#
loop_
_entity_poly.entity_id
_entity_poly.type
_entity_poly.pdbx_seq_one_letter_code
_entity_poly.pdbx_strand_id
1 'polypeptide(L)'
;MSGFDFRKMAADAKAAMEERKGERESAPNKVKAERESYVSLAAKPLIEGILPLLEKASKDFAEEGIHSSILTVFGSEGHAEQDPMVKFQCKGPPNEDNVASLEARPIFFTSNGSRIRLGVGDHRFSRNADRIIAEDKTGNIESLVRIGLERAIEFYMEEYEKDRSKNGGNRNGAL
;
A
#
# COMPACT_ATOMS: atom_id res chain seq x y z
N MET A 1 -18.55 -66.36 -4.99
CA MET A 1 -17.87 -65.21 -5.60
C MET A 1 -18.75 -63.98 -5.41
N SER A 2 -18.33 -63.02 -4.60
CA SER A 2 -19.04 -61.74 -4.45
C SER A 2 -18.74 -60.85 -5.67
N GLY A 3 -19.69 -60.76 -6.60
CA GLY A 3 -19.56 -59.84 -7.73
C GLY A 3 -19.57 -58.39 -7.25
N PHE A 4 -18.65 -57.58 -7.76
CA PHE A 4 -18.62 -56.14 -7.49
C PHE A 4 -19.87 -55.47 -8.08
N ASP A 5 -20.62 -54.74 -7.26
CA ASP A 5 -21.75 -53.93 -7.74
C ASP A 5 -21.23 -52.60 -8.30
N PHE A 6 -20.90 -52.64 -9.58
CA PHE A 6 -20.43 -51.46 -10.32
C PHE A 6 -21.50 -50.35 -10.43
N ARG A 7 -22.80 -50.65 -10.28
CA ARG A 7 -23.84 -49.59 -10.22
C ARG A 7 -23.77 -48.85 -8.90
N LYS A 8 -23.59 -49.57 -7.78
CA LYS A 8 -23.38 -48.96 -6.47
C LYS A 8 -22.13 -48.09 -6.47
N MET A 9 -21.00 -48.60 -6.98
CA MET A 9 -19.77 -47.81 -7.11
C MET A 9 -19.96 -46.54 -7.96
N ALA A 10 -20.71 -46.60 -9.07
CA ALA A 10 -21.00 -45.44 -9.90
C ALA A 10 -21.94 -44.43 -9.19
N ALA A 11 -22.90 -44.91 -8.39
CA ALA A 11 -23.77 -44.05 -7.59
C ALA A 11 -23.00 -43.34 -6.47
N ASP A 12 -22.15 -44.07 -5.73
CA ASP A 12 -21.30 -43.54 -4.67
C ASP A 12 -20.31 -42.50 -5.23
N ALA A 13 -19.70 -42.78 -6.39
CA ALA A 13 -18.81 -41.84 -7.09
C ALA A 13 -19.54 -40.58 -7.56
N LYS A 14 -20.78 -40.69 -8.05
CA LYS A 14 -21.60 -39.54 -8.44
C LYS A 14 -22.00 -38.70 -7.22
N ALA A 15 -22.40 -39.34 -6.12
CA ALA A 15 -22.76 -38.64 -4.88
C ALA A 15 -21.56 -37.83 -4.35
N ALA A 16 -20.38 -38.46 -4.25
CA ALA A 16 -19.14 -37.78 -3.84
C ALA A 16 -18.70 -36.67 -4.82
N MET A 17 -19.06 -36.76 -6.11
CA MET A 17 -18.78 -35.71 -7.09
C MET A 17 -19.70 -34.49 -6.92
N GLU A 18 -21.00 -34.70 -6.70
CA GLU A 18 -21.95 -33.60 -6.43
C GLU A 18 -21.72 -32.97 -5.05
N GLU A 19 -21.34 -33.75 -4.03
CA GLU A 19 -20.95 -33.25 -2.71
C GLU A 19 -19.71 -32.33 -2.81
N ARG A 20 -18.63 -32.80 -3.44
CA ARG A 20 -17.43 -31.99 -3.73
C ARG A 20 -17.72 -30.77 -4.61
N LYS A 21 -18.76 -30.82 -5.44
CA LYS A 21 -19.18 -29.68 -6.27
C LYS A 21 -19.93 -28.65 -5.43
N GLY A 22 -20.86 -29.07 -4.58
CA GLY A 22 -21.52 -28.20 -3.60
C GLY A 22 -20.55 -27.54 -2.61
N GLU A 23 -19.54 -28.27 -2.14
CA GLU A 23 -18.44 -27.71 -1.34
C GLU A 23 -17.62 -26.66 -2.14
N ARG A 24 -17.27 -26.97 -3.39
CA ARG A 24 -16.52 -26.05 -4.28
C ARG A 24 -17.31 -24.82 -4.72
N GLU A 25 -18.64 -24.88 -4.76
CA GLU A 25 -19.51 -23.75 -5.11
C GLU A 25 -19.84 -22.87 -3.89
N SER A 26 -19.85 -23.43 -2.68
CA SER A 26 -20.18 -22.71 -1.44
C SER A 26 -18.96 -22.15 -0.68
N ALA A 27 -17.80 -22.80 -0.74
CA ALA A 27 -16.56 -22.29 -0.13
C ALA A 27 -16.07 -20.92 -0.68
N PRO A 28 -15.97 -20.67 -2.00
CA PRO A 28 -15.39 -19.42 -2.50
C PRO A 28 -16.25 -18.18 -2.18
N ASN A 29 -17.58 -18.32 -2.13
CA ASN A 29 -18.47 -17.21 -1.81
C ASN A 29 -18.39 -16.76 -0.34
N LYS A 30 -18.23 -17.70 0.61
CA LYS A 30 -18.03 -17.33 2.02
C LYS A 30 -16.68 -16.65 2.25
N VAL A 31 -15.61 -17.21 1.69
CA VAL A 31 -14.26 -16.65 1.79
C VAL A 31 -14.17 -15.27 1.12
N LYS A 32 -14.87 -15.03 0.00
CA LYS A 32 -14.95 -13.70 -0.63
C LYS A 32 -15.66 -12.69 0.27
N ALA A 33 -16.84 -13.01 0.80
CA ALA A 33 -17.62 -12.09 1.63
C ALA A 33 -16.95 -11.76 2.99
N GLU A 34 -16.38 -12.76 3.68
CA GLU A 34 -15.61 -12.54 4.91
C GLU A 34 -14.38 -11.64 4.67
N ARG A 35 -13.75 -11.78 3.51
CA ARG A 35 -12.57 -11.00 3.12
C ARG A 35 -12.90 -9.58 2.66
N GLU A 36 -14.01 -9.37 1.95
CA GLU A 36 -14.51 -8.03 1.63
C GLU A 36 -14.82 -7.23 2.91
N SER A 37 -15.40 -7.91 3.91
CA SER A 37 -15.60 -7.35 5.25
C SER A 37 -14.27 -7.00 5.95
N TYR A 38 -13.28 -7.92 5.93
CA TYR A 38 -11.93 -7.63 6.47
C TYR A 38 -11.27 -6.44 5.76
N VAL A 39 -11.25 -6.39 4.43
CA VAL A 39 -10.62 -5.30 3.67
C VAL A 39 -11.30 -3.96 3.96
N SER A 40 -12.63 -3.93 4.09
CA SER A 40 -13.37 -2.73 4.48
C SER A 40 -12.99 -2.26 5.89
N LEU A 41 -12.99 -3.17 6.88
CA LEU A 41 -12.58 -2.87 8.26
C LEU A 41 -11.12 -2.45 8.36
N ALA A 42 -10.23 -3.05 7.57
CA ALA A 42 -8.81 -2.76 7.55
C ALA A 42 -8.47 -1.46 6.81
N ALA A 43 -9.20 -1.10 5.76
CA ALA A 43 -9.03 0.18 5.07
C ALA A 43 -9.60 1.36 5.87
N LYS A 44 -10.63 1.15 6.70
CA LYS A 44 -11.33 2.22 7.43
C LYS A 44 -10.40 3.19 8.21
N PRO A 45 -9.43 2.74 9.04
CA PRO A 45 -8.51 3.65 9.74
C PRO A 45 -7.59 4.45 8.79
N LEU A 46 -7.32 3.91 7.60
CA LEU A 46 -6.53 4.60 6.58
C LEU A 46 -7.36 5.67 5.87
N ILE A 47 -8.62 5.36 5.54
CA ILE A 47 -9.54 6.27 4.83
C ILE A 47 -10.03 7.41 5.75
N GLU A 48 -10.42 7.09 6.98
CA GLU A 48 -11.01 8.06 7.91
C GLU A 48 -9.96 8.82 8.74
N GLY A 49 -8.79 8.21 8.98
CA GLY A 49 -7.75 8.77 9.83
C GLY A 49 -6.51 9.26 9.09
N ILE A 50 -5.85 8.37 8.34
CA ILE A 50 -4.57 8.71 7.68
C ILE A 50 -4.77 9.66 6.50
N LEU A 51 -5.66 9.32 5.58
CA LEU A 51 -5.80 10.00 4.29
C LEU A 51 -6.13 11.50 4.43
N PRO A 52 -7.07 11.96 5.28
CA PRO A 52 -7.37 13.38 5.42
C PRO A 52 -6.18 14.20 5.96
N LEU A 53 -5.36 13.60 6.83
CA LEU A 53 -4.16 14.26 7.36
C LEU A 53 -3.06 14.36 6.30
N LEU A 54 -2.90 13.35 5.45
CA LEU A 54 -1.97 13.38 4.32
C LEU A 54 -2.43 14.33 3.20
N GLU A 55 -3.74 14.40 2.92
CA GLU A 55 -4.33 15.36 1.98
C GLU A 55 -4.16 16.80 2.46
N LYS A 56 -4.30 17.04 3.78
CA LYS A 56 -3.98 18.33 4.38
C LYS A 56 -2.48 18.65 4.22
N ALA A 57 -1.60 17.74 4.65
CA ALA A 57 -0.16 17.93 4.54
C ALA A 57 0.30 18.16 3.08
N SER A 58 -0.32 17.51 2.10
CA SER A 58 -0.04 17.75 0.69
C SER A 58 -0.41 19.16 0.21
N LYS A 59 -1.41 19.81 0.82
CA LYS A 59 -1.77 21.21 0.52
C LYS A 59 -0.80 22.15 1.22
N ASP A 60 -0.60 21.95 2.52
CA ASP A 60 0.32 22.73 3.35
C ASP A 60 1.76 22.71 2.76
N PHE A 61 2.23 21.56 2.26
CA PHE A 61 3.54 21.42 1.59
C PHE A 61 3.59 22.11 0.22
N ALA A 62 2.50 22.13 -0.54
CA ALA A 62 2.45 22.75 -1.85
C ALA A 62 2.53 24.29 -1.77
N GLU A 63 2.02 24.89 -0.67
CA GLU A 63 2.19 26.32 -0.36
C GLU A 63 3.68 26.67 -0.12
N GLU A 64 4.45 25.74 0.44
CA GLU A 64 5.91 25.84 0.64
C GLU A 64 6.74 25.34 -0.58
N GLY A 65 6.09 25.05 -1.72
CA GLY A 65 6.75 24.61 -2.96
C GLY A 65 7.21 23.15 -2.99
N ILE A 66 6.81 22.32 -2.03
CA ILE A 66 7.07 20.87 -2.00
C ILE A 66 5.81 20.15 -2.51
N HIS A 67 5.92 19.51 -3.67
CA HIS A 67 4.82 18.71 -4.20
C HIS A 67 4.78 17.33 -3.54
N SER A 68 3.64 16.65 -3.61
CA SER A 68 3.53 15.26 -3.15
C SER A 68 2.57 14.45 -4.00
N SER A 69 2.63 13.11 -3.89
CA SER A 69 1.63 12.21 -4.45
C SER A 69 1.16 11.20 -3.40
N ILE A 70 -0.15 10.96 -3.40
CA ILE A 70 -0.81 9.94 -2.58
C ILE A 70 -1.33 8.83 -3.50
N LEU A 71 -1.05 7.58 -3.16
CA LEU A 71 -1.58 6.40 -3.86
C LEU A 71 -2.24 5.47 -2.83
N THR A 72 -3.52 5.18 -3.03
CA THR A 72 -4.30 4.26 -2.21
C THR A 72 -4.37 2.88 -2.89
N VAL A 73 -4.13 1.82 -2.13
CA VAL A 73 -4.27 0.43 -2.60
C VAL A 73 -5.13 -0.32 -1.59
N PHE A 74 -6.42 -0.42 -1.91
CA PHE A 74 -7.43 -1.08 -1.08
C PHE A 74 -8.00 -2.28 -1.85
N GLY A 75 -7.23 -3.38 -1.89
CA GLY A 75 -7.68 -4.70 -2.35
C GLY A 75 -8.44 -4.76 -3.68
N SER A 76 -7.78 -4.53 -4.81
CA SER A 76 -8.36 -4.80 -6.13
C SER A 76 -8.45 -6.31 -6.42
N GLU A 77 -9.41 -6.72 -7.25
CA GLU A 77 -9.50 -8.09 -7.76
C GLU A 77 -8.16 -8.52 -8.38
N GLY A 78 -7.61 -9.65 -7.91
CA GLY A 78 -6.31 -10.19 -8.34
C GLY A 78 -5.16 -10.11 -7.32
N HIS A 79 -5.26 -9.30 -6.26
CA HIS A 79 -4.20 -9.22 -5.22
C HIS A 79 -4.72 -9.70 -3.84
N ALA A 80 -4.36 -10.94 -3.49
CA ALA A 80 -5.12 -11.76 -2.54
C ALA A 80 -4.74 -11.76 -1.02
N GLU A 81 -3.58 -11.35 -0.49
CA GLU A 81 -2.30 -10.94 -1.08
C GLU A 81 -1.70 -9.77 -0.28
N GLN A 82 -2.45 -8.67 -0.10
CA GLN A 82 -1.94 -7.44 0.51
C GLN A 82 -2.97 -6.76 1.43
N ASP A 83 -2.50 -6.34 2.62
CA ASP A 83 -3.24 -5.46 3.54
C ASP A 83 -3.49 -4.09 2.86
N PRO A 84 -4.63 -3.42 3.14
CA PRO A 84 -4.88 -2.04 2.74
C PRO A 84 -3.69 -1.10 3.01
N MET A 85 -3.39 -0.23 2.03
CA MET A 85 -2.21 0.63 2.05
C MET A 85 -2.48 2.04 1.52
N VAL A 86 -1.85 3.04 2.12
CA VAL A 86 -1.68 4.39 1.57
C VAL A 86 -0.19 4.70 1.44
N LYS A 87 0.28 4.93 0.21
CA LYS A 87 1.62 5.41 -0.10
C LYS A 87 1.60 6.95 -0.19
N PHE A 88 2.56 7.60 0.45
CA PHE A 88 2.81 9.05 0.33
C PHE A 88 4.25 9.29 -0.09
N GLN A 89 4.48 10.27 -0.96
CA GLN A 89 5.80 10.53 -1.55
C GLN A 89 5.96 12.00 -1.91
N CYS A 90 6.96 12.67 -1.33
CA CYS A 90 7.35 14.04 -1.70
C CYS A 90 8.02 14.07 -3.08
N LYS A 91 7.82 15.17 -3.81
CA LYS A 91 8.31 15.39 -5.17
C LYS A 91 8.80 16.83 -5.33
N GLY A 92 9.81 17.00 -6.18
CA GLY A 92 10.20 18.32 -6.66
C GLY A 92 9.14 18.92 -7.57
N PRO A 93 9.24 20.22 -7.89
CA PRO A 93 8.35 20.85 -8.86
C PRO A 93 8.39 20.12 -10.22
N PRO A 94 7.25 20.05 -10.92
CA PRO A 94 7.23 19.54 -12.29
C PRO A 94 8.11 20.42 -13.20
N ASN A 95 8.80 19.79 -14.14
CA ASN A 95 9.49 20.47 -15.23
C ASN A 95 8.49 20.89 -16.34
N GLU A 96 8.99 21.45 -17.44
CA GLU A 96 8.16 21.86 -18.59
C GLU A 96 7.37 20.70 -19.22
N ASP A 97 7.87 19.46 -19.14
CA ASP A 97 7.19 18.22 -19.59
C ASP A 97 6.19 17.67 -18.55
N ASN A 98 5.93 18.41 -17.46
CA ASN A 98 5.12 18.00 -16.31
C ASN A 98 5.63 16.73 -15.58
N VAL A 99 6.91 16.41 -15.74
CA VAL A 99 7.62 15.34 -15.02
C VAL A 99 8.21 15.93 -13.74
N ALA A 100 7.98 15.30 -12.60
CA ALA A 100 8.60 15.73 -11.34
C ALA A 100 10.14 15.71 -11.46
N SER A 101 10.76 16.87 -11.27
CA SER A 101 12.23 17.03 -11.32
C SER A 101 12.96 16.15 -10.31
N LEU A 102 12.28 15.78 -9.22
CA LEU A 102 12.78 14.94 -8.14
C LEU A 102 11.65 14.09 -7.59
N GLU A 103 11.93 12.84 -7.25
CA GLU A 103 11.02 11.99 -6.47
C GLU A 103 11.75 11.39 -5.27
N ALA A 104 11.31 11.74 -4.07
CA ALA A 104 11.88 11.24 -2.82
C ALA A 104 11.57 9.75 -2.60
N ARG A 105 12.17 9.14 -1.58
CA ARG A 105 11.74 7.81 -1.12
C ARG A 105 10.33 7.90 -0.50
N PRO A 106 9.43 6.93 -0.76
CA PRO A 106 8.08 6.97 -0.24
C PRO A 106 7.97 6.47 1.21
N ILE A 107 6.92 6.90 1.88
CA ILE A 107 6.40 6.32 3.12
C ILE A 107 5.12 5.53 2.82
N PHE A 108 4.78 4.58 3.68
CA PHE A 108 3.63 3.71 3.53
C PHE A 108 2.91 3.53 4.87
N PHE A 109 1.60 3.73 4.87
CA PHE A 109 0.73 3.35 5.96
C PHE A 109 -0.04 2.10 5.56
N THR A 110 0.16 0.99 6.26
CA THR A 110 -0.60 -0.25 6.07
C THR A 110 -1.46 -0.55 7.29
N SER A 111 -2.61 -1.19 7.11
CA SER A 111 -3.53 -1.49 8.20
C SER A 111 -4.13 -2.89 8.07
N ASN A 112 -4.22 -3.58 9.20
CA ASN A 112 -4.92 -4.87 9.34
C ASN A 112 -6.25 -4.73 10.12
N GLY A 113 -6.75 -3.51 10.27
CA GLY A 113 -7.97 -3.18 11.04
C GLY A 113 -7.78 -3.05 12.55
N SER A 114 -6.74 -3.68 13.12
CA SER A 114 -6.40 -3.58 14.55
C SER A 114 -5.24 -2.62 14.84
N ARG A 115 -4.32 -2.48 13.88
CA ARG A 115 -3.10 -1.68 13.96
C ARG A 115 -2.81 -1.00 12.63
N ILE A 116 -2.15 0.15 12.69
CA ILE A 116 -1.55 0.84 11.54
C ILE A 116 -0.04 0.75 11.68
N ARG A 117 0.64 0.35 10.60
CA ARG A 117 2.10 0.34 10.47
C ARG A 117 2.53 1.48 9.57
N LEU A 118 3.53 2.23 10.01
CA LEU A 118 4.29 3.14 9.18
C LEU A 118 5.57 2.42 8.72
N GLY A 119 5.71 2.25 7.41
CA GLY A 119 6.94 1.80 6.77
C GLY A 119 7.48 2.82 5.77
N VAL A 120 8.68 2.55 5.28
CA VAL A 120 9.36 3.38 4.27
C VAL A 120 9.94 2.52 3.16
N GLY A 121 10.07 3.12 1.98
CA GLY A 121 10.80 2.53 0.86
C GLY A 121 12.28 2.85 0.91
N ASP A 122 13.11 1.93 0.44
CA ASP A 122 14.55 2.16 0.28
C ASP A 122 14.88 2.86 -1.05
N HIS A 123 13.96 2.87 -2.01
CA HIS A 123 14.08 3.64 -3.26
C HIS A 123 12.76 4.30 -3.71
N ARG A 124 12.84 5.35 -4.52
CA ARG A 124 11.68 6.14 -5.01
C ARG A 124 10.58 5.31 -5.71
N PHE A 125 10.96 4.18 -6.32
CA PHE A 125 10.05 3.29 -7.03
C PHE A 125 9.47 2.17 -6.16
N SER A 126 9.68 2.20 -4.83
CA SER A 126 9.12 1.18 -3.94
C SER A 126 7.60 1.12 -4.09
N ARG A 127 7.08 -0.10 -4.26
CA ARG A 127 5.65 -0.41 -4.35
C ARG A 127 5.06 -0.73 -2.97
N ASN A 128 5.87 -1.31 -2.09
CA ASN A 128 5.55 -1.64 -0.70
C ASN A 128 6.62 -1.01 0.22
N ALA A 129 6.39 -1.05 1.54
CA ALA A 129 7.44 -0.75 2.51
C ALA A 129 8.55 -1.81 2.47
N ASP A 130 9.79 -1.36 2.38
CA ASP A 130 10.98 -2.21 2.47
C ASP A 130 11.37 -2.44 3.93
N ARG A 131 11.01 -1.50 4.83
CA ARG A 131 11.14 -1.61 6.29
C ARG A 131 10.00 -0.91 7.03
N ILE A 132 9.58 -1.48 8.16
CA ILE A 132 8.64 -0.84 9.11
C ILE A 132 9.45 -0.02 10.12
N ILE A 133 9.01 1.21 10.40
CA ILE A 133 9.67 2.14 11.33
C ILE A 133 8.82 2.51 12.55
N ALA A 134 7.49 2.36 12.47
CA ALA A 134 6.60 2.48 13.62
C ALA A 134 5.32 1.64 13.43
N GLU A 135 4.67 1.26 14.53
CA GLU A 135 3.37 0.58 14.53
C GLU A 135 2.59 1.05 15.78
N ASP A 136 1.30 1.34 15.62
CA ASP A 136 0.41 1.67 16.74
C ASP A 136 -1.00 1.08 16.51
N LYS A 137 -1.80 1.02 17.56
CA LYS A 137 -3.22 0.69 17.50
C LYS A 137 -3.99 1.83 16.79
N THR A 138 -5.17 1.50 16.28
CA THR A 138 -6.05 2.39 15.48
C THR A 138 -6.65 3.61 16.23
N GLY A 139 -6.04 4.06 17.34
CA GLY A 139 -6.45 5.23 18.13
C GLY A 139 -5.42 6.36 18.25
N ASN A 140 -4.18 6.19 17.79
CA ASN A 140 -3.11 7.21 17.88
C ASN A 140 -2.54 7.55 16.50
N ILE A 141 -3.45 7.92 15.60
CA ILE A 141 -3.17 8.08 14.16
C ILE A 141 -2.27 9.29 13.89
N GLU A 142 -2.49 10.40 14.58
CA GLU A 142 -1.75 11.66 14.38
C GLU A 142 -0.24 11.51 14.62
N SER A 143 0.17 10.77 15.65
CA SER A 143 1.60 10.56 15.95
C SER A 143 2.29 9.73 14.86
N LEU A 144 1.62 8.72 14.29
CA LEU A 144 2.14 7.96 13.15
C LEU A 144 2.24 8.85 11.90
N VAL A 145 1.24 9.68 11.62
CA VAL A 145 1.28 10.58 10.47
C VAL A 145 2.39 11.62 10.61
N ARG A 146 2.58 12.21 11.78
CA ARG A 146 3.67 13.16 12.04
C ARG A 146 5.04 12.53 11.75
N ILE A 147 5.33 11.37 12.35
CA ILE A 147 6.60 10.64 12.12
C ILE A 147 6.79 10.30 10.64
N GLY A 148 5.70 9.92 9.95
CA GLY A 148 5.73 9.65 8.52
C GLY A 148 6.08 10.90 7.69
N LEU A 149 5.41 12.02 7.94
CA LEU A 149 5.62 13.28 7.24
C LEU A 149 7.01 13.88 7.49
N GLU A 150 7.48 13.87 8.75
CA GLU A 150 8.86 14.21 9.12
C GLU A 150 9.84 13.39 8.27
N ARG A 151 9.62 12.06 8.19
CA ARG A 151 10.49 11.17 7.41
C ARG A 151 10.41 11.38 5.90
N ALA A 152 9.25 11.77 5.37
CA ALA A 152 9.08 12.11 3.96
C ALA A 152 9.80 13.43 3.59
N ILE A 153 9.79 14.42 4.48
CA ILE A 153 10.57 15.66 4.32
C ILE A 153 12.07 15.36 4.37
N GLU A 154 12.54 14.55 5.33
CA GLU A 154 13.95 14.14 5.39
C GLU A 154 14.40 13.49 4.06
N PHE A 155 13.62 12.55 3.52
CA PHE A 155 13.94 11.92 2.24
C PHE A 155 13.91 12.89 1.05
N TYR A 156 13.07 13.92 1.08
CA TYR A 156 13.04 14.97 0.07
C TYR A 156 14.31 15.83 0.13
N MET A 157 14.70 16.27 1.33
CA MET A 157 15.91 17.07 1.53
C MET A 157 17.18 16.29 1.17
N GLU A 158 17.29 15.01 1.56
CA GLU A 158 18.40 14.13 1.16
C GLU A 158 18.57 14.05 -0.37
N GLU A 159 17.48 13.92 -1.14
CA GLU A 159 17.57 13.87 -2.61
C GLU A 159 17.84 15.26 -3.20
N TYR A 160 17.31 16.33 -2.61
CA TYR A 160 17.52 17.70 -3.05
C TYR A 160 18.99 18.12 -2.90
N GLU A 161 19.63 17.76 -1.79
CA GLU A 161 21.07 17.96 -1.58
C GLU A 161 21.94 17.15 -2.56
N LYS A 162 21.53 15.90 -2.87
CA LYS A 162 22.20 15.06 -3.87
C LYS A 162 22.11 15.67 -5.28
N ASP A 163 20.98 16.26 -5.66
CA ASP A 163 20.85 16.92 -6.96
C ASP A 163 21.68 18.22 -7.02
N ARG A 164 21.58 19.06 -5.98
CA ARG A 164 22.34 20.30 -5.87
C ARG A 164 23.87 20.07 -5.90
N SER A 165 24.35 19.00 -5.27
CA SER A 165 25.79 18.65 -5.29
C SER A 165 26.28 18.19 -6.67
N LYS A 166 25.47 17.45 -7.43
CA LYS A 166 25.78 17.06 -8.82
C LYS A 166 25.84 18.28 -9.74
N ASN A 167 24.84 19.17 -9.63
CA ASN A 167 24.74 20.35 -10.48
C ASN A 167 25.72 21.48 -10.10
N GLY A 168 26.21 21.49 -8.85
CA GLY A 168 27.25 22.43 -8.39
C GLY A 168 28.68 22.09 -8.83
N GLY A 169 28.96 20.84 -9.20
CA GLY A 169 30.33 20.36 -9.48
C GLY A 169 30.94 20.83 -10.81
N ASN A 170 30.16 21.42 -11.72
CA ASN A 170 30.56 21.61 -13.12
C ASN A 170 30.79 23.09 -13.53
N ARG A 171 31.24 23.96 -12.60
CA ARG A 171 31.47 25.39 -12.85
C ARG A 171 32.89 25.92 -12.63
N ASN A 172 33.85 25.06 -12.27
CA ASN A 172 35.27 25.44 -12.17
C ASN A 172 36.07 24.77 -13.29
N GLY A 173 36.10 25.37 -14.48
CA GLY A 173 36.76 24.76 -15.65
C GLY A 173 36.82 25.59 -16.94
N ALA A 174 36.70 26.92 -16.86
CA ALA A 174 36.96 27.82 -17.99
C ALA A 174 37.26 29.25 -17.49
N LEU A 175 38.55 29.52 -17.27
CA LEU A 175 39.17 30.85 -17.28
C LEU A 175 40.40 30.75 -18.19
#